data_AF-A0A813DWB2-F1
#
_entry.id   AF-A0A813DWB2-F1
#
_cell.length_a   1.000
_cell.length_b   1.000
_cell.length_c   1.000
_cell.angle_alpha   90.00
_cell.angle_beta   90.00
_cell.angle_gamma   90.00
#
_symmetry.space_group_name_H-M   'P 1'
#
loop_
_entity.id
_entity.type
_entity.pdbx_description
1 polymer ?
#
loop_
_entity_poly.entity_id
_entity_poly.type
_entity_poly.pdbx_seq_one_letter_code
_entity_poly.pdbx_strand_id
1 'polypeptide(L)'
;LLNFAESPPEVSQLAVRVCYNLSFDPKGRCALASQSSLVARLIAAVKDPGSRKVALRLLYHLSMDPVSRSSMGRTTPICVSFALQLVARSKEMKEDPDGVGLLVNLAADEACACLLLGEECFVPLVLRALRCKNPLLLKVLRHVASHAASRPKLLELMSRQEQGWGNGAAWLHELVQLATECASERPDVVVELIGTLAALDCGAEEVPWAELCQGGLMELLKRLLMIGFSEDDLILECVILVGVLAMDPAASSLLAVSQALAGVVVDAVLLLLLLLLLLLLLLLLFLLLMLMLLLLLLFLLLMLMLLLLMMMLLLFLLLLLLLLLLLLFLLLLLLFLLLLWLLLLAASTALAGVGQGRDRSRLSLFGNRKQE
;
A
#
# COMPACT_ATOMS: atom_id res chain seq x y z
N LEU A 1 11.99 20.51 24.11
CA LEU A 1 12.81 21.50 23.37
C LEU A 1 12.15 22.87 23.18
N LEU A 2 10.81 23.03 23.28
CA LEU A 2 10.16 24.32 22.93
C LEU A 2 9.17 24.82 23.99
N ASN A 3 9.63 25.21 25.17
CA ASN A 3 8.74 25.84 26.16
C ASN A 3 8.55 27.33 25.82
N PHE A 4 7.82 27.61 24.73
CA PHE A 4 7.64 28.95 24.17
C PHE A 4 7.04 29.97 25.15
N ALA A 5 6.28 29.52 26.14
CA ALA A 5 5.63 30.38 27.13
C ALA A 5 6.57 30.83 28.26
N GLU A 6 7.63 30.06 28.55
CA GLU A 6 8.60 30.34 29.63
C GLU A 6 9.94 30.85 29.11
N SER A 7 10.16 30.77 27.80
CA SER A 7 11.41 31.21 27.17
C SER A 7 11.35 32.70 26.79
N PRO A 8 12.48 33.42 26.81
CA PRO A 8 12.54 34.80 26.31
C PRO A 8 11.97 34.90 24.88
N PRO A 9 11.25 35.98 24.52
CA PRO A 9 10.59 36.10 23.21
C PRO A 9 11.52 35.86 22.02
N GLU A 10 12.77 36.33 22.10
CA GLU A 10 13.80 36.14 21.07
C GLU A 10 14.16 34.65 20.87
N VAL A 11 14.29 33.90 21.96
CA VAL A 11 14.57 32.45 21.94
C VAL A 11 13.38 31.72 21.34
N SER A 12 12.16 32.08 21.74
CA SER A 12 10.93 31.51 21.19
C SER A 12 10.81 31.74 19.68
N GLN A 13 11.11 32.96 19.21
CA GLN A 13 11.09 33.28 17.77
C GLN A 13 12.14 32.52 16.99
N LEU A 14 13.38 32.43 17.50
CA LEU A 14 14.43 31.64 16.85
C LEU A 14 14.04 30.17 16.77
N ALA A 15 13.46 29.63 17.83
CA ALA A 15 13.09 28.23 17.91
C ALA A 15 11.93 27.88 16.95
N VAL A 16 10.89 28.73 16.83
CA VAL A 16 9.84 28.55 15.80
C VAL A 16 10.43 28.58 14.39
N ARG A 17 11.41 29.47 14.11
CA ARG A 17 12.08 29.53 12.81
C ARG A 17 12.89 28.27 12.50
N VAL A 18 13.59 27.72 13.49
CA VAL A 18 14.29 26.43 13.34
C VAL A 18 13.29 25.32 13.03
N CYS A 19 12.17 25.23 13.77
CA CYS A 19 11.13 24.25 13.50
C CYS A 19 10.52 24.41 12.10
N TYR A 20 10.33 25.65 11.65
CA TYR A 20 9.88 25.93 10.29
C TYR A 20 10.86 25.44 9.23
N ASN A 21 12.17 25.63 9.43
CA ASN A 21 13.17 25.10 8.49
C ASN A 21 13.19 23.57 8.49
N LEU A 22 13.01 22.92 9.66
CA LEU A 22 12.94 21.47 9.76
C LEU A 22 11.67 20.89 9.11
N SER A 23 10.57 21.65 9.05
CA SER A 23 9.29 21.15 8.54
C SER A 23 9.23 21.02 7.01
N PHE A 24 10.27 21.47 6.29
CA PHE A 24 10.41 21.16 4.87
C PHE A 24 10.75 19.67 4.64
N ASP A 25 11.37 19.01 5.61
CA ASP A 25 11.67 17.58 5.55
C ASP A 25 10.55 16.74 6.21
N PRO A 26 10.05 15.66 5.57
CA PRO A 26 9.02 14.80 6.16
C PRO A 26 9.39 14.18 7.51
N LYS A 27 10.67 13.81 7.74
CA LYS A 27 11.11 13.29 9.05
C LYS A 27 11.10 14.41 10.09
N GLY A 28 11.49 15.61 9.70
CA GLY A 28 11.37 16.81 10.53
C GLY A 28 9.93 17.08 10.96
N ARG A 29 8.97 17.05 10.03
CA ARG A 29 7.54 17.20 10.35
C ARG A 29 7.03 16.10 11.28
N CYS A 30 7.38 14.84 11.01
CA CYS A 30 7.01 13.71 11.86
C CYS A 30 7.53 13.87 13.29
N ALA A 31 8.82 14.23 13.44
CA ALA A 31 9.43 14.49 14.74
C ALA A 31 8.74 15.65 15.48
N LEU A 32 8.41 16.75 14.78
CA LEU A 32 7.69 17.88 15.35
C LEU A 32 6.25 17.51 15.76
N ALA A 33 5.51 16.79 14.91
CA ALA A 33 4.13 16.38 15.17
C ALA A 33 4.02 15.39 16.34
N SER A 34 5.06 14.59 16.61
CA SER A 34 5.12 13.69 17.78
C SER A 34 5.13 14.43 19.13
N GLN A 35 5.42 15.74 19.13
CA GLN A 35 5.45 16.55 20.34
C GLN A 35 4.02 16.95 20.73
N SER A 36 3.47 16.30 21.75
CA SER A 36 2.06 16.41 22.17
C SER A 36 1.53 17.85 22.36
N SER A 37 2.37 18.79 22.80
CA SER A 37 1.98 20.18 23.05
C SER A 37 2.43 21.18 21.98
N LEU A 38 3.08 20.73 20.90
CA LEU A 38 3.57 21.67 19.88
C LEU A 38 2.44 22.40 19.17
N VAL A 39 1.43 21.68 18.68
CA VAL A 39 0.29 22.27 17.94
C VAL A 39 -0.43 23.33 18.77
N ALA A 40 -0.78 23.00 20.03
CA ALA A 40 -1.42 23.95 20.94
C ALA A 40 -0.57 25.22 21.17
N ARG A 41 0.75 25.07 21.31
CA ARG A 41 1.66 26.21 21.46
C ARG A 41 1.79 27.04 20.18
N LEU A 42 1.76 26.40 19.01
CA LEU A 42 1.77 27.12 17.74
C LEU A 42 0.49 27.95 17.58
N ILE A 43 -0.69 27.42 17.94
CA ILE A 43 -1.94 28.18 17.95
C ILE A 43 -1.82 29.44 18.84
N ALA A 44 -1.23 29.29 20.03
CA ALA A 44 -0.97 30.44 20.90
C ALA A 44 0.02 31.44 20.24
N ALA A 45 1.09 30.96 19.62
CA ALA A 45 2.07 31.77 18.91
C ALA A 45 1.51 32.49 17.67
N VAL A 46 0.41 32.00 17.06
CA VAL A 46 -0.27 32.71 15.97
C VAL A 46 -0.92 34.02 16.46
N LYS A 47 -1.29 34.08 17.75
CA LYS A 47 -1.87 35.30 18.35
C LYS A 47 -0.83 36.41 18.51
N ASP A 48 0.44 36.07 18.72
CA ASP A 48 1.54 37.03 18.80
C ASP A 48 1.92 37.58 17.40
N PRO A 49 1.92 38.91 17.19
CA PRO A 49 2.28 39.50 15.90
C PRO A 49 3.68 39.15 15.40
N GLY A 50 4.64 38.95 16.30
CA GLY A 50 6.03 38.66 15.97
C GLY A 50 6.22 37.25 15.40
N SER A 51 5.51 36.25 15.95
CA SER A 51 5.57 34.87 15.47
C SER A 51 4.44 34.45 14.55
N ARG A 52 3.39 35.26 14.38
CA ARG A 52 2.14 34.91 13.66
C ARG A 52 2.37 34.16 12.37
N LYS A 53 3.13 34.77 11.45
CA LYS A 53 3.34 34.26 10.10
C LYS A 53 4.09 32.92 10.10
N VAL A 54 5.14 32.81 10.91
CA VAL A 54 5.96 31.59 10.95
C VAL A 54 5.22 30.46 11.65
N ALA A 55 4.49 30.76 12.72
CA ALA A 55 3.68 29.78 13.44
C ALA A 55 2.55 29.22 12.55
N LEU A 56 1.86 30.09 11.80
CA LEU A 56 0.79 29.67 10.89
C LEU A 56 1.32 28.78 9.75
N ARG A 57 2.45 29.17 9.14
CA ARG A 57 3.13 28.35 8.14
C ARG A 57 3.56 27.00 8.66
N LEU A 58 4.04 26.95 9.90
CA LEU A 58 4.42 25.69 10.52
C LEU A 58 3.20 24.80 10.77
N LEU A 59 2.07 25.35 11.23
CA LEU A 59 0.81 24.60 11.33
C LEU A 59 0.38 24.05 9.96
N TYR A 60 0.47 24.86 8.90
CA TYR A 60 0.20 24.41 7.53
C TYR A 60 1.15 23.30 7.07
N HIS A 61 2.46 23.42 7.30
CA HIS A 61 3.41 22.36 6.96
C HIS A 61 3.07 21.06 7.69
N LEU A 62 2.80 21.12 9.00
CA LEU A 62 2.44 19.94 9.79
C LEU A 62 1.16 19.28 9.29
N SER A 63 0.17 20.04 8.82
CA SER A 63 -1.08 19.49 8.30
C SER A 63 -0.95 18.82 6.92
N MET A 64 0.19 18.93 6.25
CA MET A 64 0.45 18.20 4.99
C MET A 64 0.45 16.68 5.21
N ASP A 65 0.86 16.21 6.40
CA ASP A 65 0.98 14.78 6.67
C ASP A 65 -0.34 14.19 7.25
N PRO A 66 -0.88 13.10 6.68
CA PRO A 66 -2.15 12.51 7.11
C PRO A 66 -2.21 12.19 8.61
N VAL A 67 -1.15 11.60 9.17
CA VAL A 67 -1.07 11.24 10.59
C VAL A 67 -1.19 12.47 11.48
N SER A 68 -0.60 13.59 11.09
CA SER A 68 -0.69 14.84 11.85
C SER A 68 -2.10 15.41 11.80
N ARG A 69 -2.79 15.35 10.65
CA ARG A 69 -4.20 15.81 10.55
C ARG A 69 -5.12 15.01 11.46
N SER A 70 -5.05 13.68 11.39
CA SER A 70 -5.84 12.82 12.27
C SER A 70 -5.55 13.08 13.75
N SER A 71 -4.29 13.35 14.10
CA SER A 71 -3.91 13.74 15.46
C SER A 71 -4.53 15.09 15.86
N MET A 72 -4.48 16.10 14.99
CA MET A 72 -5.10 17.41 15.24
C MET A 72 -6.61 17.28 15.47
N GLY A 73 -7.32 16.51 14.63
CA GLY A 73 -8.76 16.29 14.80
C GLY A 73 -9.13 15.58 16.11
N ARG A 74 -8.37 14.54 16.50
CA ARG A 74 -8.73 13.71 17.67
C ARG A 74 -8.20 14.24 19.00
N THR A 75 -7.00 14.81 19.02
CA THR A 75 -6.29 15.16 20.27
C THR A 75 -6.20 16.65 20.50
N THR A 76 -6.25 17.47 19.44
CA THR A 76 -6.16 18.93 19.54
C THR A 76 -7.27 19.62 18.72
N PRO A 77 -8.56 19.31 18.98
CA PRO A 77 -9.68 19.80 18.16
C PRO A 77 -9.76 21.32 18.08
N ILE A 78 -9.23 22.02 19.10
CA ILE A 78 -9.09 23.49 19.10
C ILE A 78 -8.31 24.02 17.88
N CYS A 79 -7.43 23.22 17.28
CA CYS A 79 -6.73 23.59 16.04
C CYS A 79 -7.68 23.75 14.85
N VAL A 80 -8.69 22.88 14.77
CA VAL A 80 -9.68 22.88 13.69
C VAL A 80 -10.59 24.10 13.81
N SER A 81 -11.16 24.33 15.00
CA SER A 81 -11.96 25.52 15.31
C SER A 81 -11.17 26.81 15.07
N PHE A 82 -9.90 26.83 15.49
CA PHE A 82 -9.00 27.97 15.27
C PHE A 82 -8.80 28.27 13.78
N ALA A 83 -8.47 27.26 12.97
CA ALA A 83 -8.24 27.44 11.54
C ALA A 83 -9.48 27.97 10.82
N LEU A 84 -10.66 27.43 11.14
CA LEU A 84 -11.93 27.88 10.58
C LEU A 84 -12.22 29.34 10.97
N GLN A 85 -12.11 29.68 12.25
CA GLN A 85 -12.37 31.04 12.74
C GLN A 85 -11.38 32.07 12.18
N LEU A 86 -10.10 31.69 11.99
CA LEU A 86 -9.08 32.54 11.39
C LEU A 86 -9.48 32.93 9.96
N VAL A 87 -9.92 31.97 9.16
CA VAL A 87 -10.34 32.20 7.77
C VAL A 87 -11.68 32.92 7.73
N ALA A 88 -12.66 32.52 8.55
CA ALA A 88 -14.00 33.12 8.57
C ALA A 88 -13.99 34.60 8.98
N ARG A 89 -13.09 35.01 9.89
CA ARG A 89 -12.97 36.41 10.35
C ARG A 89 -12.15 37.30 9.42
N SER A 90 -11.44 36.73 8.46
CA SER A 90 -10.71 37.52 7.47
C SER A 90 -11.68 38.24 6.52
N LYS A 91 -11.27 39.39 5.98
CA LYS A 91 -12.06 40.12 4.98
C LYS A 91 -12.15 39.28 3.71
N GLU A 92 -13.31 39.32 3.05
CA GLU A 92 -13.54 38.66 1.77
C GLU A 92 -12.41 38.95 0.78
N MET A 93 -11.91 37.90 0.12
CA MET A 93 -10.85 37.96 -0.89
C MET A 93 -9.51 38.49 -0.37
N LYS A 94 -9.32 38.51 0.95
CA LYS A 94 -8.08 38.92 1.64
C LYS A 94 -7.70 37.91 2.72
N GLU A 95 -8.10 36.65 2.52
CA GLU A 95 -7.72 35.54 3.37
C GLU A 95 -6.19 35.33 3.36
N ASP A 96 -5.63 34.90 4.49
CA ASP A 96 -4.23 34.48 4.54
C ASP A 96 -4.09 33.12 3.83
N PRO A 97 -3.24 32.99 2.79
CA PRO A 97 -3.09 31.74 2.04
C PRO A 97 -2.60 30.58 2.91
N ASP A 98 -1.77 30.85 3.92
CA ASP A 98 -1.28 29.83 4.85
C ASP A 98 -2.44 29.33 5.75
N GLY A 99 -3.38 30.22 6.10
CA GLY A 99 -4.58 29.89 6.86
C GLY A 99 -5.61 29.09 6.06
N VAL A 100 -5.84 29.48 4.80
CA VAL A 100 -6.72 28.72 3.89
C VAL A 100 -6.13 27.35 3.58
N GLY A 101 -4.82 27.28 3.30
CA GLY A 101 -4.12 26.01 3.06
C GLY A 101 -4.18 25.07 4.26
N LEU A 102 -4.04 25.60 5.48
CA LEU A 102 -4.25 24.82 6.71
C LEU A 102 -5.68 24.27 6.79
N LEU A 103 -6.70 25.09 6.53
CA LEU A 103 -8.10 24.68 6.59
C LEU A 103 -8.44 23.62 5.54
N VAL A 104 -7.95 23.78 4.31
CA VAL A 104 -8.10 22.80 3.22
C VAL A 104 -7.51 21.45 3.61
N ASN A 105 -6.28 21.47 4.12
CA ASN A 105 -5.61 20.25 4.58
C ASN A 105 -6.44 19.58 5.68
N LEU A 106 -6.86 20.33 6.71
CA LEU A 106 -7.65 19.77 7.81
C LEU A 106 -8.96 19.15 7.32
N ALA A 107 -9.70 19.80 6.43
CA ALA A 107 -10.94 19.25 5.87
C ALA A 107 -10.75 17.91 5.14
N ALA A 108 -9.54 17.61 4.64
CA ALA A 108 -9.22 16.33 4.00
C ALA A 108 -9.14 15.14 4.98
N ASP A 109 -9.25 15.36 6.28
CA ASP A 109 -9.33 14.31 7.31
C ASP A 109 -10.75 14.24 7.89
N GLU A 110 -11.31 13.02 7.98
CA GLU A 110 -12.70 12.80 8.39
C GLU A 110 -13.03 13.37 9.78
N ALA A 111 -12.14 13.20 10.77
CA ALA A 111 -12.38 13.68 12.12
C ALA A 111 -12.42 15.21 12.17
N CYS A 112 -11.53 15.85 11.41
CA CYS A 112 -11.51 17.30 11.27
C CYS A 112 -12.75 17.81 10.52
N ALA A 113 -13.15 17.16 9.42
CA ALA A 113 -14.34 17.52 8.66
C ALA A 113 -15.62 17.51 9.51
N CYS A 114 -15.79 16.48 10.35
CA CYS A 114 -16.90 16.40 11.29
C CYS A 114 -16.90 17.53 12.32
N LEU A 115 -15.72 17.94 12.82
CA LEU A 115 -15.60 19.08 13.73
C LEU A 115 -15.96 20.40 13.05
N LEU A 116 -15.54 20.60 11.79
CA LEU A 116 -15.87 21.81 11.03
C LEU A 116 -17.38 22.01 10.91
N LEU A 117 -18.15 20.95 10.67
CA LEU A 117 -19.62 21.00 10.56
C LEU A 117 -20.31 21.42 11.86
N GLY A 118 -19.65 21.25 13.02
CA GLY A 118 -20.18 21.66 14.33
C GLY A 118 -19.94 23.14 14.67
N GLU A 119 -19.11 23.84 13.91
CA GLU A 119 -18.75 25.23 14.19
C GLU A 119 -19.75 26.23 13.57
N GLU A 120 -20.18 27.21 14.36
CA GLU A 120 -21.17 28.22 13.94
C GLU A 120 -20.75 29.01 12.69
N CYS A 121 -19.45 29.18 12.47
CA CYS A 121 -18.92 29.95 11.35
C CYS A 121 -18.71 29.14 10.06
N PHE A 122 -18.98 27.83 10.06
CA PHE A 122 -18.84 26.98 8.87
C PHE A 122 -19.82 27.38 7.76
N VAL A 123 -21.11 27.43 8.09
CA VAL A 123 -22.17 27.79 7.13
C VAL A 123 -21.91 29.19 6.53
N PRO A 124 -21.68 30.26 7.32
CA PRO A 124 -21.31 31.56 6.78
C PRO A 124 -20.07 31.54 5.87
N LEU A 125 -19.06 30.73 6.20
CA LEU A 125 -17.86 30.61 5.37
C LEU A 125 -18.17 29.98 4.00
N VAL A 126 -19.00 28.93 3.96
CA VAL A 126 -19.37 28.27 2.71
C VAL A 126 -20.24 29.19 1.84
N LEU A 127 -21.23 29.88 2.43
CA LEU A 127 -22.04 30.85 1.69
C LEU A 127 -21.19 31.97 1.07
N ARG A 128 -20.17 32.44 1.82
CA ARG A 128 -19.16 33.38 1.33
C ARG A 128 -18.33 32.79 0.21
N ALA A 129 -17.89 31.54 0.33
CA ALA A 129 -17.13 30.83 -0.70
C ALA A 129 -17.88 30.75 -2.03
N LEU A 130 -19.18 30.43 -1.97
CA LEU A 130 -20.08 30.37 -3.13
C LEU A 130 -20.26 31.74 -3.76
N ARG A 131 -20.59 32.77 -2.96
CA ARG A 131 -20.77 34.15 -3.43
C ARG A 131 -19.51 34.71 -4.10
N CYS A 132 -18.34 34.50 -3.49
CA CYS A 132 -17.07 35.02 -3.99
C CYS A 132 -16.43 34.09 -5.03
N LYS A 133 -17.02 32.93 -5.32
CA LYS A 133 -16.49 31.92 -6.25
C LYS A 133 -15.03 31.57 -5.90
N ASN A 134 -14.74 31.33 -4.61
CA ASN A 134 -13.39 31.08 -4.12
C ASN A 134 -13.07 29.57 -4.18
N PRO A 135 -12.18 29.11 -5.09
CA PRO A 135 -11.94 27.69 -5.33
C PRO A 135 -11.35 26.98 -4.11
N LEU A 136 -10.47 27.64 -3.34
CA LEU A 136 -9.85 27.02 -2.17
C LEU A 136 -10.85 26.82 -1.02
N LEU A 137 -11.80 27.73 -0.85
CA LEU A 137 -12.85 27.56 0.15
C LEU A 137 -13.91 26.54 -0.31
N LEU A 138 -14.19 26.47 -1.61
CA LEU A 138 -15.05 25.43 -2.17
C LEU A 138 -14.40 24.04 -2.08
N LYS A 139 -13.08 23.95 -2.17
CA LYS A 139 -12.33 22.72 -1.88
C LYS A 139 -12.51 22.24 -0.44
N VAL A 140 -12.65 23.15 0.53
CA VAL A 140 -13.02 22.80 1.92
C VAL A 140 -14.39 22.12 1.94
N LEU A 141 -15.40 22.70 1.28
CA LEU A 141 -16.73 22.10 1.17
C LEU A 141 -16.67 20.71 0.52
N ARG A 142 -15.97 20.58 -0.61
CA ARG A 142 -15.77 19.31 -1.30
C ARG A 142 -15.12 18.26 -0.40
N HIS A 143 -14.03 18.59 0.28
CA HIS A 143 -13.38 17.68 1.22
C HIS A 143 -14.34 17.25 2.33
N VAL A 144 -15.12 18.17 2.90
CA VAL A 144 -16.13 17.82 3.89
C VAL A 144 -17.20 16.89 3.29
N ALA A 145 -17.65 17.11 2.06
CA ALA A 145 -18.62 16.23 1.40
C ALA A 145 -18.05 14.83 1.09
N SER A 146 -16.74 14.69 0.92
CA SER A 146 -16.09 13.43 0.54
C SER A 146 -16.08 12.34 1.62
N HIS A 147 -16.32 12.68 2.89
CA HIS A 147 -16.30 11.70 3.98
C HIS A 147 -17.70 11.15 4.25
N ALA A 148 -17.80 9.84 4.48
CA ALA A 148 -19.09 9.20 4.78
C ALA A 148 -19.71 9.70 6.09
N ALA A 149 -18.88 9.93 7.12
CA ALA A 149 -19.35 10.33 8.43
C ALA A 149 -19.90 11.78 8.49
N SER A 150 -19.46 12.66 7.59
CA SER A 150 -19.85 14.07 7.54
C SER A 150 -21.09 14.34 6.68
N ARG A 151 -21.32 13.53 5.65
CA ARG A 151 -22.39 13.70 4.65
C ARG A 151 -23.79 13.93 5.26
N PRO A 152 -24.27 13.13 6.22
CA PRO A 152 -25.62 13.32 6.77
C PRO A 152 -25.81 14.71 7.39
N LYS A 153 -24.82 15.17 8.17
CA LYS A 153 -24.88 16.49 8.82
C LYS A 153 -24.72 17.62 7.79
N LEU A 154 -23.88 17.44 6.78
CA LEU A 154 -23.76 18.40 5.69
C LEU A 154 -25.08 18.57 4.94
N LEU A 155 -25.75 17.47 4.58
CA LEU A 155 -27.06 17.50 3.91
C LEU A 155 -28.15 18.17 4.76
N GLU A 156 -28.14 17.92 6.08
CA GLU A 156 -29.01 18.61 7.03
C GLU A 156 -28.78 20.14 7.02
N LEU A 157 -27.54 20.60 6.85
CA LEU A 157 -27.24 22.04 6.73
C LEU A 157 -27.62 22.60 5.36
N MET A 158 -27.39 21.84 4.28
CA MET A 158 -27.69 22.25 2.91
C MET A 158 -29.19 22.37 2.61
N SER A 159 -30.02 21.61 3.34
CA SER A 159 -31.48 21.67 3.22
C SER A 159 -32.10 22.85 3.98
N ARG A 160 -31.34 23.51 4.86
CA ARG A 160 -31.82 24.71 5.57
C ARG A 160 -31.86 25.90 4.63
N GLN A 161 -33.00 26.58 4.62
CA GLN A 161 -33.13 27.84 3.89
C GLN A 161 -32.47 28.96 4.70
N GLU A 162 -31.36 29.48 4.19
CA GLU A 162 -30.65 30.60 4.83
C GLU A 162 -31.20 31.93 4.30
N GLN A 163 -31.66 32.80 5.20
CA GLN A 163 -32.22 34.10 4.80
C GLN A 163 -31.15 35.00 4.17
N GLY A 164 -31.45 35.54 2.98
CA GLY A 164 -30.56 36.49 2.29
C GLY A 164 -29.47 35.86 1.43
N TRP A 165 -29.56 34.56 1.13
CA TRP A 165 -28.67 33.88 0.19
C TRP A 165 -29.43 33.35 -1.05
N GLY A 166 -28.91 33.68 -2.23
CA GLY A 166 -29.56 33.41 -3.52
C GLY A 166 -30.95 34.03 -3.65
N ASN A 167 -31.73 33.55 -4.61
CA ASN A 167 -33.16 33.85 -4.72
C ASN A 167 -34.01 32.96 -3.79
N GLY A 168 -33.45 32.55 -2.63
CA GLY A 168 -34.06 31.56 -1.74
C GLY A 168 -33.90 30.10 -2.18
N ALA A 169 -33.00 29.83 -3.13
CA ALA A 169 -32.72 28.48 -3.63
C ALA A 169 -31.94 27.63 -2.60
N ALA A 170 -32.19 26.33 -2.59
CA ALA A 170 -31.41 25.40 -1.76
C ALA A 170 -29.96 25.28 -2.29
N TRP A 171 -29.03 24.92 -1.41
CA TRP A 171 -27.60 24.93 -1.75
C TRP A 171 -27.27 24.11 -2.98
N LEU A 172 -27.89 22.94 -3.12
CA LEU A 172 -27.66 22.01 -4.23
C LEU A 172 -28.01 22.63 -5.59
N HIS A 173 -29.12 23.37 -5.68
CA HIS A 173 -29.48 24.06 -6.92
C HIS A 173 -28.49 25.18 -7.25
N GLU A 174 -28.04 25.92 -6.23
CA GLU A 174 -27.03 26.96 -6.42
C GLU A 174 -25.69 26.36 -6.87
N LEU A 175 -25.28 25.18 -6.38
CA LEU A 175 -24.06 24.52 -6.87
C LEU A 175 -24.14 24.26 -8.38
N VAL A 176 -25.28 23.75 -8.86
CA VAL A 176 -25.51 23.48 -10.30
C VAL A 176 -25.54 24.78 -11.10
N GLN A 177 -26.25 25.80 -10.62
CA GLN A 177 -26.34 27.09 -11.29
C GLN A 177 -24.95 27.74 -11.38
N LEU A 178 -24.23 27.81 -10.26
CA LEU A 178 -22.91 28.43 -10.19
C LEU A 178 -21.89 27.69 -11.06
N ALA A 179 -21.94 26.35 -11.08
CA ALA A 179 -21.11 25.55 -11.97
C ALA A 179 -21.42 25.84 -13.44
N THR A 180 -22.70 26.02 -13.78
CA THR A 180 -23.13 26.39 -15.15
C THR A 180 -22.62 27.76 -15.56
N GLU A 181 -22.73 28.77 -14.68
CA GLU A 181 -22.20 30.11 -14.90
C GLU A 181 -20.66 30.10 -15.08
N CYS A 182 -19.96 29.28 -14.30
CA CYS A 182 -18.50 29.25 -14.26
C CYS A 182 -17.88 28.34 -15.32
N ALA A 183 -18.67 27.53 -16.03
CA ALA A 183 -18.24 26.41 -16.87
C ALA A 183 -17.11 26.73 -17.87
N SER A 184 -17.06 27.96 -18.42
CA SER A 184 -16.04 28.36 -19.39
C SER A 184 -14.92 29.23 -18.85
N GLU A 185 -15.16 29.98 -17.78
CA GLU A 185 -14.22 31.02 -17.32
C GLU A 185 -13.45 30.60 -16.08
N ARG A 186 -14.02 29.69 -15.28
CA ARG A 186 -13.55 29.36 -13.95
C ARG A 186 -13.57 27.86 -13.69
N PRO A 187 -12.81 27.06 -14.46
CA PRO A 187 -12.77 25.60 -14.29
C PRO A 187 -12.30 25.18 -12.89
N ASP A 188 -11.45 25.98 -12.25
CA ASP A 188 -10.99 25.87 -10.86
C ASP A 188 -12.14 25.89 -9.84
N VAL A 189 -13.21 26.62 -10.12
CA VAL A 189 -14.42 26.65 -9.29
C VAL A 189 -15.33 25.49 -9.65
N VAL A 190 -15.51 25.22 -10.94
CA VAL A 190 -16.40 24.17 -11.45
C VAL A 190 -15.98 22.80 -10.93
N VAL A 191 -14.69 22.48 -10.94
CA VAL A 191 -14.17 21.19 -10.43
C VAL A 191 -14.51 20.96 -8.96
N GLU A 192 -14.51 22.01 -8.14
CA GLU A 192 -14.86 21.88 -6.72
C GLU A 192 -16.38 21.75 -6.52
N LEU A 193 -17.19 22.43 -7.34
CA LEU A 193 -18.66 22.33 -7.29
C LEU A 193 -19.14 20.97 -7.78
N ILE A 194 -18.67 20.52 -8.95
CA ILE A 194 -18.99 19.20 -9.49
C ILE A 194 -18.43 18.12 -8.58
N GLY A 195 -17.20 18.26 -8.08
CA GLY A 195 -16.62 17.33 -7.12
C GLY A 195 -17.38 17.27 -5.79
N THR A 196 -18.00 18.37 -5.35
CA THR A 196 -18.89 18.37 -4.18
C THR A 196 -20.14 17.55 -4.45
N LEU A 197 -20.79 17.73 -5.61
CA LEU A 197 -21.96 16.92 -6.00
C LEU A 197 -21.57 15.44 -6.17
N ALA A 198 -20.45 15.16 -6.83
CA ALA A 198 -19.93 13.82 -7.07
C ALA A 198 -19.60 13.06 -5.77
N ALA A 199 -19.32 13.78 -4.68
CA ALA A 199 -19.07 13.20 -3.37
C ALA A 199 -20.34 12.78 -2.62
N LEU A 200 -21.52 13.27 -3.01
CA LEU A 200 -22.79 12.95 -2.36
C LEU A 200 -23.26 11.53 -2.74
N ASP A 201 -23.97 10.87 -1.83
CA ASP A 201 -24.51 9.53 -2.09
C ASP A 201 -25.77 9.58 -2.95
N CYS A 202 -25.95 8.60 -3.84
CA CYS A 202 -27.23 8.37 -4.51
C CYS A 202 -28.28 7.78 -3.55
N GLY A 203 -27.86 7.13 -2.46
CA GLY A 203 -28.76 6.55 -1.44
C GLY A 203 -29.29 7.54 -0.40
N ALA A 204 -28.90 8.81 -0.47
CA ALA A 204 -29.40 9.86 0.40
C ALA A 204 -30.73 10.41 -0.16
N GLU A 205 -31.86 10.03 0.44
CA GLU A 205 -33.20 10.50 0.06
C GLU A 205 -33.31 12.04 0.08
N GLU A 206 -32.42 12.71 0.80
CA GLU A 206 -32.37 14.17 0.93
C GLU A 206 -31.84 14.90 -0.32
N VAL A 207 -31.22 14.21 -1.28
CA VAL A 207 -30.68 14.83 -2.49
C VAL A 207 -31.67 14.67 -3.65
N PRO A 208 -32.29 15.76 -4.15
CA PRO A 208 -33.30 15.69 -5.20
C PRO A 208 -32.65 15.56 -6.59
N TRP A 209 -31.95 14.44 -6.85
CA TRP A 209 -31.15 14.25 -8.06
C TRP A 209 -31.92 14.50 -9.35
N ALA A 210 -33.13 13.96 -9.48
CA ALA A 210 -33.97 14.17 -10.67
C ALA A 210 -34.29 15.65 -10.90
N GLU A 211 -34.57 16.43 -9.85
CA GLU A 211 -34.84 17.86 -9.95
C GLU A 211 -33.58 18.64 -10.35
N LEU A 212 -32.42 18.29 -9.79
CA LEU A 212 -31.13 18.89 -10.19
C LEU A 212 -30.80 18.59 -11.66
N CYS A 213 -31.07 17.36 -12.11
CA CYS A 213 -30.91 16.93 -13.50
C CYS A 213 -31.77 17.76 -14.45
N GLN A 214 -33.06 17.93 -14.13
CA GLN A 214 -34.00 18.76 -14.88
C GLN A 214 -33.67 20.26 -14.78
N GLY A 215 -33.05 20.67 -13.68
CA GLY A 215 -32.60 22.04 -13.40
C GLY A 215 -31.33 22.47 -14.15
N GLY A 216 -30.84 21.67 -15.11
CA GLY A 216 -29.73 22.03 -16.00
C GLY A 216 -28.42 21.27 -15.74
N LEU A 217 -28.37 20.39 -14.73
CA LEU A 217 -27.18 19.56 -14.49
C LEU A 217 -26.87 18.63 -15.69
N MET A 218 -27.90 18.13 -16.39
CA MET A 218 -27.71 17.30 -17.58
C MET A 218 -27.03 18.06 -18.72
N GLU A 219 -27.48 19.28 -18.99
CA GLU A 219 -26.95 20.16 -20.03
C GLU A 219 -25.52 20.58 -19.71
N LEU A 220 -25.26 20.87 -18.42
CA LEU A 220 -23.92 21.15 -17.93
C LEU A 220 -22.99 19.96 -18.17
N LEU A 221 -23.35 18.75 -17.73
CA LEU A 221 -22.52 17.55 -17.90
C LEU A 221 -22.24 17.24 -19.38
N LYS A 222 -23.23 17.36 -20.26
CA LYS A 222 -23.04 17.18 -21.73
C LYS A 222 -21.98 18.14 -22.28
N ARG A 223 -22.00 19.39 -21.82
CA ARG A 223 -21.03 20.41 -22.25
C ARG A 223 -19.64 20.12 -21.68
N LEU A 224 -19.54 19.79 -20.39
CA LEU A 224 -18.26 19.53 -19.72
C LEU A 224 -17.57 18.27 -20.26
N LEU A 225 -18.33 17.26 -20.67
CA LEU A 225 -17.82 16.00 -21.24
C LEU A 225 -17.58 16.07 -22.76
N MET A 226 -17.83 17.21 -23.39
CA MET A 226 -17.47 17.40 -24.80
C MET A 226 -15.95 17.35 -24.97
N ILE A 227 -15.49 16.59 -25.97
CA ILE A 227 -14.06 16.40 -26.23
C ILE A 227 -13.36 17.74 -26.38
N GLY A 228 -12.31 17.95 -25.58
CA GLY A 228 -11.50 19.17 -25.61
C GLY A 228 -12.11 20.38 -24.90
N PHE A 229 -13.26 20.24 -24.23
CA PHE A 229 -13.88 21.33 -23.47
C PHE A 229 -13.29 21.47 -22.06
N SER A 230 -13.12 20.36 -21.33
CA SER A 230 -12.66 20.36 -19.93
C SER A 230 -11.27 19.73 -19.78
N GLU A 231 -10.58 20.10 -18.71
CA GLU A 231 -9.35 19.44 -18.26
C GLU A 231 -9.66 18.08 -17.61
N ASP A 232 -8.64 17.21 -17.53
CA ASP A 232 -8.79 15.81 -17.11
C ASP A 232 -9.37 15.66 -15.69
N ASP A 233 -9.03 16.57 -14.78
CA ASP A 233 -9.52 16.58 -13.41
C ASP A 233 -11.03 16.88 -13.34
N LEU A 234 -11.51 17.86 -14.10
CA LEU A 234 -12.93 18.16 -14.21
C LEU A 234 -13.71 17.05 -14.94
N ILE A 235 -13.12 16.44 -15.98
CA ILE A 235 -13.70 15.28 -16.65
C ILE A 235 -13.89 14.14 -15.64
N LEU A 236 -12.89 13.87 -14.79
CA LEU A 236 -12.98 12.83 -13.77
C LEU A 236 -14.15 13.08 -12.81
N GLU A 237 -14.33 14.31 -12.31
CA GLU A 237 -15.46 14.63 -11.44
C GLU A 237 -16.81 14.46 -12.14
N CYS A 238 -16.89 14.83 -13.43
CA CYS A 238 -18.10 14.63 -14.22
C CYS A 238 -18.43 13.14 -14.40
N VAL A 239 -17.43 12.30 -14.66
CA VAL A 239 -17.60 10.85 -14.78
C VAL A 239 -18.05 10.23 -13.45
N ILE A 240 -17.47 10.65 -12.33
CA ILE A 240 -17.89 10.20 -10.99
C ILE A 240 -19.34 10.60 -10.74
N LEU A 241 -19.71 11.86 -11.01
CA LEU A 241 -21.09 12.34 -10.83
C LEU A 241 -22.08 11.60 -11.74
N VAL A 242 -21.74 11.33 -13.01
CA VAL A 242 -22.58 10.51 -13.90
C VAL A 242 -22.77 9.11 -13.31
N GLY A 243 -21.73 8.52 -12.70
CA GLY A 243 -21.83 7.27 -11.96
C GLY A 243 -22.80 7.35 -10.78
N VAL A 244 -22.75 8.42 -9.98
CA VAL A 244 -23.70 8.67 -8.87
C VAL A 244 -25.14 8.76 -9.40
N LEU A 245 -25.36 9.54 -10.46
CA LEU A 245 -26.67 9.71 -11.08
C LEU A 245 -27.21 8.41 -11.70
N ALA A 246 -26.34 7.54 -12.19
CA ALA A 246 -26.73 6.24 -12.75
C ALA A 246 -27.23 5.26 -11.67
N MET A 247 -26.89 5.50 -10.41
CA MET A 247 -27.34 4.67 -9.27
C MET A 247 -28.68 5.15 -8.68
N ASP A 248 -29.12 6.37 -8.98
CA ASP A 248 -30.45 6.88 -8.61
C ASP A 248 -31.50 6.48 -9.67
N PRO A 249 -32.59 5.78 -9.32
CA PRO A 249 -33.59 5.32 -10.29
C PRO A 249 -34.24 6.45 -11.11
N ALA A 250 -34.47 7.62 -10.51
CA ALA A 250 -35.11 8.72 -11.19
C ALA A 250 -34.15 9.45 -12.15
N ALA A 251 -32.93 9.76 -11.70
CA ALA A 251 -31.89 10.40 -12.51
C ALA A 251 -31.33 9.48 -13.60
N SER A 252 -31.18 8.18 -13.33
CA SER A 252 -30.70 7.19 -14.32
C SER A 252 -31.62 7.10 -15.53
N SER A 253 -32.94 7.27 -15.34
CA SER A 253 -33.90 7.34 -16.45
C SER A 253 -33.65 8.55 -17.36
N LEU A 254 -33.28 9.70 -16.78
CA LEU A 254 -32.93 10.92 -17.51
C LEU A 254 -31.59 10.77 -18.24
N LEU A 255 -30.62 10.09 -17.64
CA LEU A 255 -29.35 9.75 -18.27
C LEU A 255 -29.54 8.85 -19.50
N ALA A 256 -30.39 7.82 -19.40
CA ALA A 256 -30.63 6.89 -20.49
C ALA A 256 -31.22 7.55 -21.74
N VAL A 257 -32.02 8.61 -21.56
CA VAL A 257 -32.58 9.41 -22.67
C VAL A 257 -31.51 10.29 -23.32
N SER A 258 -30.47 10.67 -22.57
CA SER A 258 -29.35 11.47 -23.08
C SER A 258 -28.34 10.59 -23.79
N GLN A 259 -28.39 10.53 -25.14
CA GLN A 259 -27.47 9.71 -25.93
C GLN A 259 -25.98 9.99 -25.62
N ALA A 260 -25.61 11.25 -25.40
CA ALA A 260 -24.23 11.63 -25.09
C ALA A 260 -23.77 11.08 -23.73
N LEU A 261 -24.60 11.21 -22.69
CA LEU A 261 -24.24 10.78 -21.33
C LEU A 261 -24.37 9.26 -21.16
N ALA A 262 -25.36 8.65 -21.81
CA ALA A 262 -25.47 7.20 -21.90
C ALA A 262 -24.24 6.58 -22.58
N GLY A 263 -23.71 7.23 -23.62
CA GLY A 263 -22.44 6.83 -24.26
C GLY A 263 -21.28 6.77 -23.27
N VAL A 264 -21.12 7.81 -22.43
CA VAL A 264 -20.07 7.85 -21.39
C VAL A 264 -20.19 6.69 -20.40
N VAL A 265 -21.41 6.36 -19.96
CA VAL A 265 -21.66 5.22 -19.07
C VAL A 265 -21.28 3.90 -19.76
N VAL A 266 -21.70 3.71 -21.01
CA VAL A 266 -21.38 2.50 -21.80
C VAL A 266 -19.88 2.36 -22.00
N ASP A 267 -19.19 3.44 -22.37
CA ASP A 267 -17.74 3.45 -22.59
C ASP A 267 -16.99 3.15 -21.29
N ALA A 268 -17.41 3.73 -20.16
CA ALA A 268 -16.82 3.45 -18.85
C ALA A 268 -17.01 1.98 -18.44
N VAL A 269 -18.20 1.41 -18.64
CA VAL A 269 -18.46 -0.01 -18.38
C VAL A 269 -17.64 -0.91 -19.30
N LEU A 270 -17.53 -0.57 -20.58
CA LEU A 270 -16.71 -1.33 -21.54
C LEU A 270 -15.23 -1.30 -21.16
N LEU A 271 -14.71 -0.14 -20.75
CA LEU A 271 -13.34 0.00 -20.27
C LEU A 271 -13.10 -0.82 -18.99
N LEU A 272 -14.05 -0.80 -18.05
CA LEU A 272 -13.96 -1.60 -16.82
C LEU A 272 -13.95 -3.10 -17.13
N LEU A 273 -14.80 -3.56 -18.06
CA LEU A 273 -14.81 -4.94 -18.53
C LEU A 273 -13.50 -5.32 -19.22
N LEU A 274 -12.93 -4.42 -20.02
CA LEU A 274 -11.64 -4.63 -20.68
C LEU A 274 -10.50 -4.72 -19.64
N LEU A 275 -10.49 -3.85 -18.63
CA LEU A 275 -9.53 -3.88 -17.53
C LEU A 275 -9.65 -5.16 -16.70
N LEU A 276 -10.87 -5.61 -16.42
CA LEU A 276 -11.13 -6.87 -15.72
C LEU A 276 -10.63 -8.08 -16.55
N LEU A 277 -10.87 -8.05 -17.87
CA LEU A 277 -10.37 -9.08 -18.79
C LEU A 277 -8.84 -9.10 -18.83
N LEU A 278 -8.20 -7.93 -18.86
CA LEU A 278 -6.75 -7.80 -18.82
C LEU A 278 -6.18 -8.34 -17.50
N LEU A 279 -6.82 -8.02 -16.37
CA LEU A 279 -6.42 -8.53 -15.05
C LEU A 279 -6.54 -10.06 -15.00
N LEU A 280 -7.62 -10.62 -15.54
CA LEU A 280 -7.82 -12.07 -15.63
C LEU A 280 -6.75 -12.74 -16.49
N LEU A 281 -6.38 -12.13 -17.63
CA LEU A 281 -5.32 -12.62 -18.51
C LEU A 281 -3.96 -12.61 -17.81
N LEU A 282 -3.63 -11.53 -17.09
CA LEU A 282 -2.41 -11.42 -16.30
C LEU A 282 -2.34 -12.49 -15.20
N LEU A 283 -3.46 -12.74 -14.51
CA LEU A 283 -3.56 -13.79 -13.50
C LEU A 283 -3.33 -15.18 -14.10
N LEU A 284 -3.92 -15.46 -15.27
CA LEU A 284 -3.72 -16.72 -15.98
C LEU A 284 -2.26 -16.92 -16.40
N LEU A 285 -1.62 -15.88 -16.93
CA LEU A 285 -0.20 -15.91 -17.30
C LEU A 285 0.69 -16.19 -16.08
N PHE A 286 0.40 -15.54 -14.95
CA PHE A 286 1.11 -15.79 -13.70
C PHE A 286 0.96 -17.24 -13.23
N LEU A 287 -0.25 -17.80 -13.28
CA LEU A 287 -0.49 -19.20 -12.92
C LEU A 287 0.26 -20.17 -13.85
N LEU A 288 0.28 -19.90 -15.16
CA LEU A 288 1.02 -20.70 -16.13
C LEU A 288 2.54 -20.68 -15.85
N LEU A 289 3.09 -19.50 -15.53
CA LEU A 289 4.49 -19.36 -15.15
C LEU A 289 4.82 -20.16 -13.89
N MET A 290 3.96 -20.10 -12.87
CA MET A 290 4.11 -20.89 -11.65
C MET A 290 4.05 -22.40 -11.93
N LEU A 291 3.16 -22.85 -12.81
CA LEU A 291 3.09 -24.24 -13.24
C LEU A 291 4.35 -24.67 -13.98
N MET A 292 4.88 -23.84 -14.89
CA MET A 292 6.13 -24.12 -15.58
C MET A 292 7.32 -24.24 -14.61
N LEU A 293 7.39 -23.35 -13.61
CA LEU A 293 8.43 -23.41 -12.58
C LEU A 293 8.31 -24.68 -11.73
N LEU A 294 7.09 -25.08 -11.38
CA LEU A 294 6.84 -26.32 -10.65
C LEU A 294 7.24 -27.56 -11.46
N LEU A 295 6.90 -27.59 -12.76
CA LEU A 295 7.31 -28.67 -13.66
C LEU A 295 8.84 -28.73 -13.82
N LEU A 296 9.51 -27.58 -13.92
CA LEU A 296 10.97 -27.51 -13.96
C LEU A 296 11.60 -28.04 -12.68
N LEU A 297 11.04 -27.67 -11.51
CA LEU A 297 11.50 -28.16 -10.21
C LEU A 297 11.31 -29.68 -10.09
N LEU A 298 10.16 -30.20 -10.51
CA LEU A 298 9.88 -31.64 -10.52
C LEU A 298 10.84 -32.38 -11.45
N PHE A 299 11.11 -31.82 -12.63
CA PHE A 299 12.10 -32.37 -13.57
C PHE A 299 13.50 -32.40 -12.96
N LEU A 300 13.94 -31.31 -12.31
CA LEU A 300 15.23 -31.25 -11.62
C LEU A 300 15.32 -32.28 -10.48
N LEU A 301 14.25 -32.45 -9.71
CA LEU A 301 14.17 -33.44 -8.63
C LEU A 301 14.29 -34.87 -9.19
N LEU A 302 13.60 -35.16 -10.29
CA LEU A 302 13.69 -36.45 -10.97
C LEU A 302 15.11 -36.74 -11.46
N MET A 303 15.77 -35.74 -12.06
CA MET A 303 17.16 -35.85 -12.49
C MET A 303 18.12 -36.10 -11.31
N LEU A 304 17.90 -35.43 -10.17
CA LEU A 304 18.66 -35.66 -8.94
C LEU A 304 18.44 -37.07 -8.39
N MET A 305 17.20 -37.56 -8.37
CA MET A 305 16.89 -38.92 -7.94
C MET A 305 17.56 -39.98 -8.84
N LEU A 306 17.55 -39.77 -10.17
CA LEU A 306 18.22 -40.66 -11.11
C LEU A 306 19.74 -40.67 -10.90
N LEU A 307 20.35 -39.51 -10.67
CA LEU A 307 21.78 -39.39 -10.37
C LEU A 307 22.14 -40.13 -9.08
N LEU A 308 21.35 -39.97 -8.01
CA LEU A 308 21.54 -40.70 -6.75
C LEU A 308 21.42 -42.21 -6.94
N LEU A 309 20.45 -42.67 -7.74
CA LEU A 309 20.30 -44.09 -8.07
C LEU A 309 21.52 -44.64 -8.81
N MET A 310 22.04 -43.88 -9.78
CA MET A 310 23.28 -44.24 -10.49
C MET A 310 24.49 -44.31 -9.56
N MET A 311 24.62 -43.36 -8.62
CA MET A 311 25.69 -43.39 -7.61
C MET A 311 25.59 -44.60 -6.68
N MET A 312 24.37 -44.94 -6.23
CA MET A 312 24.12 -46.13 -5.41
C MET A 312 24.47 -47.43 -6.14
N LEU A 313 24.10 -47.54 -7.43
CA LEU A 313 24.45 -48.69 -8.26
C LEU A 313 25.97 -48.81 -8.47
N LEU A 314 26.66 -47.70 -8.70
CA LEU A 314 28.11 -47.68 -8.85
C LEU A 314 28.81 -48.11 -7.55
N LEU A 315 28.36 -47.61 -6.41
CA LEU A 315 28.88 -48.00 -5.10
C LEU A 315 28.66 -49.50 -4.83
N PHE A 316 27.49 -50.02 -5.18
CA PHE A 316 27.18 -51.45 -5.07
C PHE A 316 28.11 -52.31 -5.94
N LEU A 317 28.33 -51.92 -7.20
CA LEU A 317 29.26 -52.59 -8.11
C LEU A 317 30.72 -52.55 -7.60
N LEU A 318 31.14 -51.42 -7.02
CA LEU A 318 32.47 -51.28 -6.41
C LEU A 318 32.63 -52.21 -5.19
N LEU A 319 31.61 -52.28 -4.33
CA LEU A 319 31.61 -53.18 -3.17
C LEU A 319 31.67 -54.65 -3.61
N LEU A 320 30.90 -55.03 -4.64
CA LEU A 320 30.93 -56.37 -5.22
C LEU A 320 32.31 -56.70 -5.79
N LEU A 321 32.95 -55.76 -6.49
CA LEU A 321 34.31 -55.92 -7.00
C LEU A 321 35.33 -56.10 -5.87
N LEU A 322 35.24 -55.29 -4.80
CA LEU A 322 36.11 -55.41 -3.64
C LEU A 322 35.94 -56.77 -2.94
N LEU A 323 34.70 -57.24 -2.81
CA LEU A 323 34.40 -58.57 -2.25
C LEU A 323 35.01 -59.69 -3.11
N LEU A 324 34.90 -59.59 -4.44
CA LEU A 324 35.52 -60.54 -5.37
C LEU A 324 37.05 -60.54 -5.26
N LEU A 325 37.67 -59.36 -5.16
CA LEU A 325 39.12 -59.22 -4.94
C LEU A 325 39.55 -59.80 -3.60
N LEU A 326 38.77 -59.59 -2.52
CA LEU A 326 39.04 -60.18 -1.21
C LEU A 326 38.94 -61.70 -1.25
N LEU A 327 37.90 -62.24 -1.91
CA LEU A 327 37.74 -63.68 -2.09
C LEU A 327 38.90 -64.28 -2.88
N LEU A 328 39.34 -63.62 -3.95
CA LEU A 328 40.52 -64.00 -4.73
C LEU A 328 41.79 -63.98 -3.88
N PHE A 329 41.98 -62.93 -3.06
CA PHE A 329 43.11 -62.83 -2.15
C PHE A 329 43.11 -63.96 -1.10
N LEU A 330 41.97 -64.26 -0.50
CA LEU A 330 41.82 -65.37 0.45
C LEU A 330 42.10 -66.72 -0.21
N LEU A 331 41.67 -66.92 -1.46
CA LEU A 331 41.96 -68.12 -2.24
C LEU A 331 43.46 -68.26 -2.52
N LEU A 332 44.13 -67.17 -2.91
CA LEU A 332 45.58 -67.14 -3.12
C LEU A 332 46.35 -67.40 -1.81
N LEU A 333 45.89 -66.84 -0.69
CA LEU A 333 46.48 -67.09 0.63
C LEU A 333 46.32 -68.56 1.04
N LEU A 334 45.14 -69.15 0.82
CA LEU A 334 44.87 -70.56 1.09
C LEU A 334 45.78 -71.46 0.23
N LEU A 335 45.93 -71.14 -1.05
CA LEU A 335 46.83 -71.85 -1.96
C LEU A 335 48.30 -71.74 -1.50
N PHE A 336 48.72 -70.56 -1.05
CA PHE A 336 50.05 -70.34 -0.49
C PHE A 336 50.28 -71.15 0.80
N LEU A 337 49.33 -71.14 1.73
CA LEU A 337 49.40 -71.94 2.96
C LEU A 337 49.43 -73.44 2.67
N LEU A 338 48.66 -73.90 1.69
CA LEU A 338 48.69 -75.29 1.22
C LEU A 338 50.07 -75.65 0.66
N LEU A 339 50.66 -74.78 -0.15
CA LEU A 339 52.00 -74.97 -0.72
C LEU A 339 53.09 -74.99 0.37
N LEU A 340 53.00 -74.10 1.35
CA LEU A 340 53.90 -74.08 2.51
C LEU A 340 53.76 -75.35 3.35
N TRP A 341 52.53 -75.81 3.59
CA TRP A 341 52.27 -77.06 4.30
C TRP A 341 52.87 -78.27 3.56
N LEU A 342 52.70 -78.34 2.24
CA LEU A 342 53.33 -79.37 1.39
C LEU A 342 54.86 -79.32 1.46
N LEU A 343 55.45 -78.12 1.45
CA LEU A 343 56.91 -77.93 1.60
C LEU A 343 57.42 -78.37 2.98
N LEU A 344 56.69 -78.06 4.06
CA LEU A 344 57.03 -78.52 5.41
C LEU A 344 56.92 -80.05 5.54
N LEU A 345 55.93 -80.65 4.88
CA LEU A 345 55.75 -82.11 4.83
C LEU A 345 56.88 -82.79 4.02
N ALA A 346 57.36 -82.15 2.95
CA ALA A 346 58.54 -82.58 2.21
C ALA A 346 59.84 -82.41 3.02
N ALA A 347 59.97 -81.33 3.80
CA ALA A 347 61.14 -81.09 4.65
C ALA A 347 61.19 -82.06 5.85
N SER A 348 60.05 -82.38 6.47
CA SER A 348 59.98 -83.34 7.58
C SER A 348 60.33 -84.76 7.13
N THR A 349 59.89 -85.18 5.94
CA THR A 349 60.29 -86.45 5.32
C THR A 349 61.78 -86.47 4.95
N ALA A 350 62.35 -85.34 4.49
CA ALA A 350 63.79 -85.23 4.23
C ALA A 350 64.64 -85.30 5.52
N LEU A 351 64.24 -84.63 6.60
CA LEU A 351 64.91 -84.70 7.92
C LEU A 351 64.81 -86.11 8.53
N ALA A 352 63.66 -86.78 8.39
CA ALA A 352 63.51 -88.18 8.76
C ALA A 352 64.48 -89.08 7.94
N GLY A 353 64.78 -88.72 6.69
CA GLY A 353 65.78 -89.39 5.86
C GLY A 353 67.24 -89.15 6.29
N VAL A 354 67.58 -87.95 6.77
CA VAL A 354 68.95 -87.62 7.21
C VAL A 354 69.28 -88.25 8.58
N GLY A 355 68.28 -88.51 9.42
CA GLY A 355 68.44 -89.24 10.68
C GLY A 355 68.78 -90.74 10.52
N GLN A 356 68.57 -91.33 9.35
CA GLN A 356 68.87 -92.74 9.08
C GLN A 356 70.24 -92.99 8.40
N GLY A 357 71.06 -91.94 8.22
CA GLY A 357 72.36 -92.03 7.54
C GLY A 357 73.59 -92.23 8.42
N ARG A 358 73.48 -92.25 9.77
CA ARG A 358 74.66 -92.20 10.66
C ARG A 358 74.85 -93.34 11.67
N ASP A 359 74.00 -94.37 11.68
CA ASP A 359 74.12 -95.50 12.61
C ASP A 359 74.20 -96.87 11.91
N ARG A 360 75.08 -96.98 10.91
CA ARG A 360 75.52 -98.27 10.32
C ARG A 360 77.04 -98.40 10.30
N SER A 361 77.66 -98.24 11.47
CA SER A 361 78.99 -98.81 11.70
C SER A 361 79.26 -98.98 13.19
N ARG A 362 78.79 -100.09 13.78
CA ARG A 362 79.54 -100.88 14.77
C ARG A 362 78.77 -102.10 15.31
N LEU A 363 79.41 -103.26 15.13
CA LEU A 363 79.38 -104.49 15.96
C LEU A 363 78.06 -105.29 15.90
N SER A 364 77.94 -106.48 15.29
CA SER A 364 78.84 -107.64 15.12
C SER A 364 79.50 -108.12 16.41
N LEU A 365 78.85 -109.06 17.14
CA LEU A 365 79.48 -110.26 17.69
C LEU A 365 78.47 -111.15 18.46
N PHE A 366 78.62 -112.46 18.22
CA PHE A 366 77.97 -113.64 18.83
C PHE A 366 76.53 -113.91 18.40
N GLY A 367 76.19 -115.03 17.76
CA GLY A 367 76.70 -116.40 17.97
C GLY A 367 75.55 -117.19 18.62
N ASN A 368 74.68 -117.85 17.85
CA ASN A 368 74.81 -119.23 17.37
C ASN A 368 74.56 -120.30 18.45
N ARG A 369 73.46 -121.05 18.29
CA ARG A 369 73.15 -122.47 18.62
C ARG A 369 71.71 -122.59 19.13
N LYS A 370 70.82 -123.25 18.37
CA LYS A 370 70.63 -124.70 18.17
C LYS A 370 69.90 -125.35 19.36
N GLN A 371 68.75 -125.93 19.00
CA GLN A 371 68.01 -127.09 19.51
C GLN A 371 68.24 -127.58 20.95
N GLU A 372 67.07 -127.90 21.52
CA GLU A 372 66.73 -128.44 22.86
C GLU A 372 66.61 -127.42 23.99
#